data_AF-A0A5R2N3Q2-F1
#
_entry.id   AF-A0A5R2N3Q2-F1
#
_cell.length_a   1.000
_cell.length_b   1.000
_cell.length_c   1.000
_cell.angle_alpha   90.00
_cell.angle_beta   90.00
_cell.angle_gamma   90.00
#
_symmetry.space_group_name_H-M   'P 1'
#
loop_
_entity.id
_entity.type
_entity.pdbx_description
1 polymer ?
#
loop_
_entity_poly.entity_id
_entity_poly.type
_entity_poly.pdbx_seq_one_letter_code
_entity_poly.pdbx_strand_id
1 'polypeptide(L)'
;MLAKLLATACATGISAFALVYRIPALPETAPRFEVRVVTYDGQLFIAGSGDDCRAAWQGAEVPKGWQSIECVDANAPRFAFHF
;
A
#
# COMPACT_ATOMS: atom_id res chain seq x y z
N MET A 1 -13.40 -51.78 49.52
CA MET A 1 -13.94 -51.72 48.14
C MET A 1 -13.18 -50.60 47.43
N LEU A 2 -12.09 -50.91 46.74
CA LEU A 2 -12.07 -51.32 45.33
C LEU A 2 -12.24 -50.11 44.39
N ALA A 3 -11.09 -49.60 43.95
CA ALA A 3 -10.77 -49.10 42.61
C ALA A 3 -11.89 -48.53 41.72
N LYS A 4 -11.76 -47.23 41.44
CA LYS A 4 -11.95 -46.57 40.13
C LYS A 4 -11.52 -45.11 40.35
N LEU A 5 -10.26 -44.70 40.15
CA LEU A 5 -9.53 -44.62 38.89
C LEU A 5 -10.42 -44.19 37.71
N LEU A 6 -9.94 -43.14 37.04
CA LEU A 6 -10.37 -42.60 35.75
C LEU A 6 -11.62 -41.72 35.85
N ALA A 7 -11.71 -40.55 35.25
CA ALA A 7 -10.81 -39.77 34.42
C ALA A 7 -11.62 -38.49 34.15
N THR A 8 -10.97 -37.50 33.54
CA THR A 8 -11.65 -36.56 32.64
C THR A 8 -12.74 -35.68 33.29
N ALA A 9 -12.28 -34.59 33.89
CA ALA A 9 -12.96 -33.32 33.67
C ALA A 9 -11.90 -32.23 33.45
N CYS A 10 -11.11 -32.37 32.38
CA CYS A 10 -10.62 -31.21 31.64
C CYS A 10 -11.83 -30.51 31.03
N ALA A 11 -12.67 -29.91 31.87
CA ALA A 11 -13.82 -29.14 31.46
C ALA A 11 -13.32 -27.76 31.04
N THR A 12 -12.83 -27.72 29.80
CA THR A 12 -12.96 -26.59 28.90
C THR A 12 -12.58 -25.25 29.51
N GLY A 13 -11.27 -25.01 29.59
CA GLY A 13 -10.78 -23.67 29.32
C GLY A 13 -11.21 -23.33 27.90
N ILE A 14 -12.41 -22.77 27.73
CA ILE A 14 -12.81 -22.07 26.52
C ILE A 14 -11.88 -20.87 26.49
N SER A 15 -10.68 -21.10 25.96
CA SER A 15 -9.82 -20.05 25.48
C SER A 15 -10.68 -19.35 24.45
N ALA A 16 -11.30 -18.24 24.86
CA ALA A 16 -11.90 -17.29 23.95
C ALA A 16 -10.73 -16.79 23.11
N PHE A 17 -10.40 -17.53 22.05
CA PHE A 17 -9.76 -16.99 20.89
C PHE A 17 -10.75 -15.95 20.36
N ALA A 18 -10.68 -14.76 20.96
CA ALA A 18 -11.10 -13.55 20.30
C ALA A 18 -10.25 -13.51 19.03
N LEU A 19 -10.81 -14.06 17.94
CA LEU A 19 -10.40 -13.66 16.61
C LEU A 19 -10.66 -12.15 16.59
N VAL A 20 -9.65 -11.39 16.97
CA VAL A 20 -9.49 -10.01 16.54
C VAL A 20 -9.34 -10.15 15.03
N TYR A 21 -10.48 -10.18 14.33
CA TYR A 21 -10.55 -9.85 12.93
C TYR A 21 -10.00 -8.42 12.86
N ARG A 22 -8.69 -8.31 12.67
CA ARG A 22 -8.10 -7.07 12.19
C ARG A 22 -8.76 -6.87 10.84
N ILE A 23 -9.73 -5.96 10.79
CA ILE A 23 -10.25 -5.45 9.53
C ILE A 23 -8.99 -5.00 8.79
N PRO A 24 -8.60 -5.66 7.67
CA PRO A 24 -7.49 -5.14 6.90
C PRO A 24 -7.90 -3.72 6.53
N ALA A 25 -7.06 -2.73 6.86
CA ALA A 25 -7.27 -1.38 6.37
C ALA A 25 -7.57 -1.52 4.88
N LEU A 26 -8.76 -1.08 4.46
CA LEU A 26 -9.12 -1.03 3.05
C LEU A 26 -7.91 -0.41 2.35
N PRO A 27 -7.35 -1.04 1.30
CA PRO A 27 -6.20 -0.47 0.62
C PRO A 27 -6.59 0.95 0.25
N GLU A 28 -5.90 1.92 0.83
CA GLU A 28 -6.03 3.32 0.47
C GLU A 28 -5.96 3.34 -1.06
N THR A 29 -7.02 3.84 -1.69
CA THR A 29 -7.16 3.74 -3.15
C THR A 29 -5.91 4.34 -3.76
N ALA A 30 -5.04 3.47 -4.30
CA ALA A 30 -3.75 3.90 -4.78
C ALA A 30 -4.00 4.94 -5.88
N PRO A 31 -3.36 6.12 -5.80
CA PRO A 31 -3.63 7.20 -6.73
C PRO A 31 -3.33 6.71 -8.15
N ARG A 32 -4.26 6.99 -9.06
CA ARG A 32 -4.16 6.48 -10.43
C ARG A 32 -3.13 7.25 -11.25
N PHE A 33 -2.91 8.52 -10.95
CA PHE A 33 -1.99 9.38 -11.68
C PHE A 33 -0.93 9.98 -10.77
N GLU A 34 0.26 10.15 -11.32
CA GLU A 34 1.43 10.72 -10.65
C GLU A 34 2.08 11.77 -11.54
N VAL A 35 2.51 12.88 -10.93
CA VAL A 35 3.41 13.84 -11.57
C VAL A 35 4.84 13.40 -11.30
N ARG A 36 5.51 12.87 -12.32
CA ARG A 36 6.89 12.42 -12.26
C ARG A 36 7.80 13.52 -12.78
N VAL A 37 8.89 13.75 -12.06
CA VAL A 37 9.87 14.78 -12.36
C VAL A 37 11.23 14.13 -12.46
N VAL A 38 11.89 14.30 -13.58
CA VAL A 38 13.30 13.89 -13.74
C VAL A 38 14.15 15.14 -13.64
N THR A 39 15.11 15.11 -12.74
CA THR A 39 16.08 16.17 -12.50
C THR A 39 17.28 16.07 -13.46
N TYR A 40 18.05 17.15 -13.61
CA TYR A 40 19.21 17.15 -14.52
C TYR A 40 20.32 16.18 -14.11
N ASP A 41 20.38 15.79 -12.84
CA ASP A 41 21.24 14.72 -12.31
C ASP A 41 20.64 13.32 -12.50
N GLY A 42 19.49 13.21 -13.18
CA GLY A 42 18.87 11.94 -13.56
C GLY A 42 18.01 11.30 -12.48
N GLN A 43 17.75 11.99 -11.36
CA GLN A 43 16.89 11.45 -10.30
C GLN A 43 15.41 11.65 -10.63
N LEU A 44 14.61 10.60 -10.41
CA LEU A 44 13.16 10.63 -10.59
C LEU A 44 12.45 10.87 -9.26
N PHE A 45 11.58 11.86 -9.24
CA PHE A 45 10.74 12.25 -8.10
C PHE A 45 9.26 12.12 -8.46
N ILE A 46 8.44 11.72 -7.49
CA ILE A 46 6.99 11.86 -7.58
C ILE A 46 6.63 13.17 -6.89
N ALA A 47 6.37 14.22 -7.67
CA ALA A 47 6.05 15.54 -7.15
C ALA A 47 4.61 15.64 -6.63
N GLY A 48 3.68 14.84 -7.17
CA GLY A 48 2.29 14.82 -6.75
C GLY A 48 1.55 13.59 -7.26
N SER A 49 0.39 13.30 -6.68
CA SER A 49 -0.44 12.15 -7.04
C SER A 49 -1.93 12.44 -6.87
N GLY A 50 -2.78 11.74 -7.63
CA GLY A 50 -4.23 11.93 -7.57
C GLY A 50 -5.01 11.00 -8.50
N ASP A 51 -6.33 11.14 -8.49
CA ASP A 51 -7.25 10.31 -9.30
C ASP A 51 -7.29 10.71 -10.78
N ASP A 52 -6.84 11.93 -11.08
CA ASP A 52 -6.59 12.43 -12.43
C ASP A 52 -5.37 13.36 -12.43
N CYS A 53 -4.87 13.71 -13.62
CA CYS A 53 -3.70 14.58 -13.72
C CYS A 53 -3.91 15.97 -13.10
N ARG A 54 -5.12 16.54 -13.19
CA ARG A 54 -5.39 17.84 -12.59
C ARG A 54 -5.28 17.76 -11.07
N ALA A 55 -5.85 16.72 -10.45
CA ALA A 55 -5.75 16.47 -9.02
C ALA A 55 -4.29 16.25 -8.60
N ALA A 56 -3.53 15.47 -9.36
CA ALA A 56 -2.12 15.22 -9.10
C ALA A 56 -1.27 16.50 -9.10
N TRP A 57 -1.64 17.49 -9.93
CA TRP A 57 -0.97 18.79 -9.98
C TRP A 57 -1.34 19.75 -8.86
N GLN A 58 -2.52 19.62 -8.25
CA GLN A 58 -2.99 20.56 -7.22
C GLN A 58 -2.17 20.50 -5.92
N GLY A 59 -1.59 19.34 -5.62
CA GLY A 59 -0.69 19.13 -4.47
C GLY A 59 0.77 18.93 -4.87
N ALA A 60 1.14 19.20 -6.13
CA ALA A 60 2.46 18.84 -6.62
C ALA A 60 3.57 19.80 -6.12
N GLU A 61 4.59 19.24 -5.48
CA GLU A 61 5.82 19.95 -5.12
C GLU A 61 6.94 19.60 -6.10
N VAL A 62 7.13 20.45 -7.09
CA VAL A 62 8.13 20.23 -8.14
C VAL A 62 9.51 20.72 -7.67
N PRO A 63 10.54 19.84 -7.60
CA PRO A 63 11.88 20.25 -7.22
C PRO A 63 12.47 21.22 -8.26
N LYS A 64 13.30 22.18 -7.83
CA LYS A 64 14.04 23.04 -8.77
C LYS A 64 15.08 22.23 -9.55
N GLY A 65 15.39 22.66 -10.76
CA GLY A 65 16.42 22.00 -11.58
C GLY A 65 15.95 20.70 -12.24
N TRP A 66 14.72 20.71 -12.75
CA TRP A 66 14.15 19.57 -13.48
C TRP A 66 14.46 19.63 -14.98
N GLN A 67 14.74 18.47 -15.55
CA GLN A 67 14.91 18.26 -16.99
C GLN A 67 13.57 17.97 -17.68
N SER A 68 12.73 17.13 -17.07
CA SER A 68 11.41 16.79 -17.60
C SER A 68 10.38 16.63 -16.48
N ILE A 69 9.12 16.87 -16.82
CA ILE A 69 7.99 16.70 -15.94
C ILE A 69 6.80 16.14 -16.73
N GLU A 70 6.22 15.07 -16.23
CA GLU A 70 5.17 14.34 -16.92
C GLU A 70 4.11 13.87 -15.91
N CYS A 71 2.83 14.01 -16.27
CA CYS A 71 1.78 13.31 -15.56
C CYS A 71 1.52 11.96 -16.24
N VAL A 72 1.59 10.87 -15.49
CA VAL A 72 1.45 9.51 -16.01
C VAL A 72 0.48 8.70 -15.17
N ASP A 73 -0.19 7.73 -15.79
CA ASP A 73 -0.97 6.73 -15.05
C ASP A 73 0.02 5.80 -14.33
N ALA A 74 -0.08 5.74 -13.00
CA ALA A 74 0.80 4.97 -12.12
C ALA A 74 0.71 3.46 -12.39
N ASN A 75 -0.43 3.01 -12.90
CA ASN A 75 -0.72 1.61 -13.20
C ASN A 75 -0.46 1.28 -14.68
N ALA A 76 -0.11 2.25 -15.53
CA ALA A 76 0.21 1.96 -16.91
C ALA A 76 1.48 1.09 -17.00
N PRO A 77 1.45 0.04 -17.84
CA PRO A 77 2.62 -0.80 -18.04
C PRO A 77 3.77 0.05 -18.57
N ARG A 78 4.88 0.03 -17.82
CA ARG A 78 6.13 0.65 -18.26
C ARG A 78 6.71 -0.20 -19.37
N PHE A 79 6.46 0.17 -20.62
CA PHE A 79 7.19 -0.41 -21.74
C PHE A 79 8.66 0.02 -21.60
N ALA A 80 9.47 -0.83 -20.97
CA ALA A 80 10.92 -0.68 -20.97
C ALA A 80 11.38 -1.00 -22.40
N PHE A 81 11.50 0.03 -23.23
CA PHE A 81 12.24 -0.09 -24.49
C PHE A 81 13.72 -0.21 -24.12
N HIS A 82 14.18 -1.46 -23.98
CA HIS A 82 15.61 -1.76 -24.07
C HIS A 82 15.98 -1.65 -25.56
N PHE A 83 16.66 -0.57 -25.93
CA PHE A 83 17.29 -0.41 -27.25
C PHE A 83 18.65 -1.09 -27.27
#